data_AF-A0A7X6PE13-F1
#
_entry.id   AF-A0A7X6PE13-F1
#
_cell.length_a   1.000
_cell.length_b   1.000
_cell.length_c   1.000
_cell.angle_alpha   90.00
_cell.angle_beta   90.00
_cell.angle_gamma   90.00
#
_symmetry.space_group_name_H-M   'P 1'
#
loop_
_entity.id
_entity.type
_entity.pdbx_description
1 polymer ?
#
loop_
_entity_poly.entity_id
_entity_poly.type
_entity_poly.pdbx_seq_one_letter_code
_entity_poly.pdbx_strand_id
1 'polypeptide(L)'
;MPECFGTGYWLFIFEMGRKKIFWLSMVILLVFPGTFLRAGVRDFIISIRNVTQTASNRLEFDLYIVDTDPDQDFQYATSQIGLLLNSGIYEGGDIDVAIDNRDSKILPQFTARPRISKIPVIARGKTYIELDGANVSPFGNGMTIEKVEPGTLMTRFIITSSVDFTINTTPDIEFTGSNM
;
A
#
# COMPACT_ATOMS: atom_id res chain seq x y z
N MET A 1 1.14 39.60 55.64
CA MET A 1 0.89 40.02 54.24
C MET A 1 2.20 39.85 53.48
N PRO A 2 2.18 39.33 52.24
CA PRO A 2 2.31 37.90 51.95
C PRO A 2 3.61 37.50 51.24
N GLU A 3 3.76 36.19 51.07
CA GLU A 3 4.79 35.46 50.32
C GLU A 3 4.61 35.56 48.78
N CYS A 4 5.70 35.23 48.06
CA CYS A 4 5.76 34.29 46.92
C CYS A 4 5.36 34.66 45.46
N PHE A 5 6.31 34.31 44.57
CA PHE A 5 6.23 33.85 43.16
C PHE A 5 6.03 34.82 41.96
N GLY A 6 6.89 34.60 40.94
CA GLY A 6 6.72 34.97 39.52
C GLY A 6 7.47 36.23 39.10
N THR A 7 8.22 36.33 37.99
CA THR A 7 8.27 35.53 36.76
C THR A 7 9.55 35.89 36.00
N GLY A 8 10.63 35.13 36.22
CA GLY A 8 11.87 35.22 35.44
C GLY A 8 11.78 34.39 34.16
N TYR A 9 11.06 34.87 33.13
CA TYR A 9 11.00 34.20 31.81
C TYR A 9 10.92 35.13 30.60
N TRP A 10 11.18 36.44 30.76
CA TRP A 10 11.05 37.40 29.65
C TRP A 10 12.34 38.13 29.25
N LEU A 11 13.51 37.67 29.70
CA LEU A 11 14.77 38.35 29.36
C LEU A 11 15.98 37.41 29.26
N PHE A 12 15.85 36.29 28.54
CA PHE A 12 17.00 35.43 28.19
C PHE A 12 17.18 35.22 26.68
N ILE A 13 16.57 36.08 25.86
CA ILE A 13 16.73 36.03 24.40
C ILE A 13 17.24 37.38 23.89
N PHE A 14 18.25 38.00 24.49
CA PHE A 14 18.86 39.17 23.85
C PHE A 14 20.34 39.40 24.19
N GLU A 15 21.15 38.35 24.42
CA GLU A 15 22.60 38.57 24.41
C GLU A 15 23.45 37.32 24.15
N MET A 16 23.14 36.59 23.08
CA MET A 16 24.11 35.64 22.52
C MET A 16 24.69 36.20 21.22
N GLY A 17 25.94 36.67 21.30
CA GLY A 17 26.68 37.12 20.13
C GLY A 17 26.68 36.05 19.04
N ARG A 18 26.62 36.47 17.77
CA ARG A 18 26.47 35.62 16.57
C ARG A 18 27.31 34.33 16.56
N LYS A 19 28.50 34.34 17.18
CA LYS A 19 29.36 33.16 17.35
C LYS A 19 28.76 32.08 18.28
N LYS A 20 28.13 32.46 19.39
CA LYS A 20 27.53 31.52 20.36
C LYS A 20 26.27 30.85 19.82
N ILE A 21 25.47 31.57 19.01
CA ILE A 21 24.32 31.00 18.30
C ILE A 21 24.78 29.94 17.29
N PHE A 22 25.86 30.21 16.55
CA PHE A 22 26.46 29.26 15.62
C PHE A 22 26.97 27.98 16.32
N TRP A 23 27.62 28.12 17.48
CA TRP A 23 28.07 26.97 18.27
C TRP A 23 26.90 26.17 18.87
N LEU A 24 25.85 26.84 19.35
CA LEU A 24 24.66 26.17 19.87
C LEU A 24 23.92 25.40 18.77
N SER A 25 23.79 25.96 17.56
CA SER A 25 23.19 25.26 16.41
C SER A 25 24.00 24.03 15.98
N MET A 26 25.32 24.09 16.08
CA MET A 26 26.20 22.97 15.72
C MET A 26 26.12 21.83 16.73
N VAL A 27 25.97 22.14 18.03
CA VAL A 27 25.76 21.14 19.09
C VAL A 27 24.38 20.49 18.98
N ILE A 28 23.33 21.26 18.65
CA ILE A 28 21.99 20.70 18.41
C ILE A 28 22.01 19.71 17.23
N LEU A 29 22.73 20.02 16.15
CA LEU A 29 22.91 19.11 14.99
C LEU A 29 23.73 17.84 15.31
N LEU A 30 24.57 17.87 16.33
CA LEU A 30 25.41 16.74 16.77
C LEU A 30 24.72 15.82 17.78
N VAL A 31 23.65 16.28 18.43
CA VAL A 31 22.93 15.56 19.50
C VAL A 31 21.57 15.01 19.03
N PHE A 32 21.11 15.36 17.82
CA PHE A 32 20.07 14.58 17.16
C PHE A 32 20.73 13.34 16.54
N PRO A 33 20.60 12.13 17.13
CA PRO A 33 20.82 10.94 16.33
C PRO A 33 19.83 11.05 15.18
N GLY A 34 20.34 11.26 13.97
CA GLY A 34 19.56 11.05 12.76
C GLY A 34 19.07 9.62 12.88
N THR A 35 17.80 9.44 13.21
CA THR A 35 17.14 8.16 13.05
C THR A 35 17.26 7.89 11.57
N PHE A 36 18.18 6.99 11.20
CA PHE A 36 18.27 6.47 9.86
C PHE A 36 16.99 5.66 9.63
N LEU A 37 15.91 6.35 9.28
CA LEU A 37 14.72 5.74 8.70
C LEU A 37 15.18 5.18 7.35
N ARG A 38 15.67 3.95 7.36
CA ARG A 38 15.88 3.20 6.14
C ARG A 38 14.51 2.72 5.69
N ALA A 39 14.17 2.96 4.43
CA ALA A 39 13.09 2.23 3.81
C ALA A 39 13.44 0.74 3.93
N GLY A 40 12.50 -0.07 4.44
CA GLY A 40 12.67 -1.51 4.53
C GLY A 40 13.03 -2.06 3.15
N VAL A 41 14.04 -2.92 3.11
CA VAL A 41 14.29 -3.77 1.93
C VAL A 41 13.05 -4.67 1.76
N ARG A 42 12.74 -5.12 0.54
CA ARG A 42 11.49 -5.84 0.21
C ARG A 42 11.39 -7.16 0.98
N ASP A 43 10.96 -7.09 2.23
CA ASP A 43 10.81 -8.21 3.13
C ASP A 43 9.33 -8.51 3.36
N PHE A 44 8.51 -8.37 2.31
CA PHE A 44 7.09 -8.73 2.32
C PHE A 44 6.72 -9.48 1.04
N ILE A 45 5.69 -10.32 1.13
CA ILE A 45 5.09 -11.03 0.00
C ILE A 45 3.65 -10.54 -0.18
N ILE A 46 3.26 -10.29 -1.44
CA ILE A 46 1.86 -10.08 -1.81
C ILE A 46 1.38 -11.33 -2.55
N SER A 47 0.21 -11.86 -2.16
CA SER A 47 -0.34 -13.10 -2.73
C SER A 47 -1.81 -12.96 -3.12
N ILE A 48 -2.20 -13.69 -4.16
CA ILE A 48 -3.60 -13.86 -4.59
C ILE A 48 -4.11 -15.17 -4.01
N ARG A 49 -5.26 -15.12 -3.34
CA ARG A 49 -5.89 -16.28 -2.70
C ARG A 49 -7.39 -16.32 -2.99
N ASN A 50 -8.03 -17.45 -2.68
CA ASN A 50 -9.49 -17.62 -2.75
C ASN A 50 -10.10 -17.27 -4.12
N VAL A 51 -9.42 -17.65 -5.21
CA VAL A 51 -9.94 -17.46 -6.57
C VAL A 51 -11.18 -18.33 -6.77
N THR A 52 -12.34 -17.71 -6.89
CA THR A 52 -13.63 -18.38 -6.95
C THR A 52 -14.52 -17.75 -8.01
N GLN A 53 -15.21 -18.58 -8.78
CA GLN A 53 -16.21 -18.13 -9.74
C GLN A 53 -17.59 -18.16 -9.06
N THR A 54 -18.19 -17.00 -8.84
CA THR A 54 -19.48 -16.87 -8.12
C THR A 54 -20.68 -16.79 -9.06
N ALA A 55 -20.45 -16.54 -10.36
CA ALA A 55 -21.44 -16.67 -11.43
C ALA A 55 -20.74 -17.00 -12.77
N SER A 56 -21.50 -17.35 -13.81
CA SER A 56 -20.95 -17.72 -15.14
C SER A 56 -20.02 -16.64 -15.72
N ASN A 57 -20.24 -15.38 -15.39
CA ASN A 57 -19.47 -14.22 -15.82
C ASN A 57 -18.80 -13.44 -14.67
N ARG A 58 -18.66 -14.04 -13.48
CA ARG A 58 -18.16 -13.34 -12.28
C ARG A 58 -17.11 -14.12 -11.52
N LEU A 59 -15.94 -13.51 -11.34
CA LEU A 59 -14.77 -14.07 -10.66
C LEU A 59 -14.37 -13.18 -9.49
N GLU A 60 -14.09 -13.78 -8.34
CA GLU A 60 -13.66 -13.09 -7.13
C GLU A 60 -12.35 -13.68 -6.63
N PHE A 61 -11.46 -12.84 -6.10
CA PHE A 61 -10.23 -13.27 -5.46
C PHE A 61 -9.76 -12.24 -4.43
N ASP A 62 -9.01 -12.72 -3.45
CA ASP A 62 -8.51 -11.92 -2.34
C ASP A 62 -7.03 -11.61 -2.52
N LEU A 63 -6.65 -10.38 -2.20
CA LEU A 63 -5.27 -9.93 -2.18
C LEU A 63 -4.77 -9.83 -0.74
N TYR A 64 -3.66 -10.51 -0.44
CA TYR A 64 -3.04 -10.51 0.88
C TYR A 64 -1.62 -9.96 0.82
N ILE A 65 -1.18 -9.36 1.92
CA ILE A 65 0.22 -8.99 2.16
C ILE A 65 0.70 -9.60 3.47
N VAL A 66 1.90 -10.19 3.45
CA VAL A 66 2.53 -10.81 4.61
C VAL A 66 3.94 -10.24 4.77
N ASP A 67 4.28 -9.88 6.00
CA ASP A 67 5.65 -9.52 6.38
C ASP A 67 6.48 -10.80 6.54
N THR A 68 7.62 -10.86 5.86
CA THR A 68 8.52 -12.02 5.87
C THR A 68 9.76 -11.81 6.73
N ASP A 69 9.96 -10.60 7.28
CA ASP A 69 11.04 -10.34 8.22
C ASP A 69 10.60 -10.74 9.65
N PRO A 70 11.20 -11.78 10.26
CA PRO A 70 10.90 -12.10 11.65
C PRO A 70 11.43 -11.04 12.64
N ASP A 71 12.46 -10.28 12.27
CA ASP A 71 13.25 -9.44 13.16
C ASP A 71 12.78 -7.96 13.15
N GLN A 72 12.19 -7.48 12.06
CA GLN A 72 11.69 -6.10 11.96
C GLN A 72 10.20 -6.07 11.59
N ASP A 73 9.48 -5.04 12.05
CA ASP A 73 8.08 -4.86 11.71
C ASP A 73 7.94 -4.04 10.42
N PHE A 74 7.28 -4.61 9.41
CA PHE A 74 6.94 -3.87 8.21
C PHE A 74 5.77 -2.91 8.45
N GLN A 75 6.05 -1.61 8.30
CA GLN A 75 5.07 -0.53 8.40
C GLN A 75 4.50 -0.20 7.01
N TYR A 76 3.27 -0.64 6.75
CA TYR A 76 2.57 -0.34 5.51
C TYR A 76 2.01 1.07 5.52
N ALA A 77 2.35 1.85 4.49
CA ALA A 77 1.79 3.19 4.27
C ALA A 77 0.68 3.16 3.21
N THR A 78 1.02 2.75 1.99
CA THR A 78 0.11 2.58 0.85
C THR A 78 0.81 1.78 -0.24
N SER A 79 0.08 1.24 -1.20
CA SER A 79 0.64 0.53 -2.35
C SER A 79 -0.23 0.74 -3.58
N GLN A 80 0.38 0.70 -4.76
CA GLN A 80 -0.34 0.59 -6.03
C GLN A 80 -0.28 -0.87 -6.48
N ILE A 81 -1.38 -1.38 -7.02
CA ILE A 81 -1.50 -2.77 -7.46
C ILE A 81 -1.66 -2.80 -8.97
N GLY A 82 -0.84 -3.62 -9.63
CA GLY A 82 -0.94 -3.91 -11.07
C GLY A 82 -1.05 -5.41 -11.30
N LEU A 83 -2.09 -5.83 -12.03
CA LEU A 83 -2.41 -7.23 -12.32
C LEU A 83 -2.56 -7.45 -13.83
N LEU A 84 -2.11 -8.61 -14.31
CA LEU A 84 -2.39 -9.13 -15.64
C LEU A 84 -3.39 -10.27 -15.52
N LEU A 85 -4.50 -10.17 -16.23
CA LEU A 85 -5.52 -11.20 -16.35
C LEU A 85 -5.44 -11.85 -17.74
N ASN A 86 -5.57 -13.17 -17.85
CA ASN A 86 -5.72 -13.83 -19.14
C ASN A 86 -6.99 -13.36 -19.87
N SER A 87 -6.82 -12.69 -21.02
CA SER A 87 -7.96 -12.19 -21.78
C SER A 87 -8.75 -13.30 -22.49
N GLY A 88 -8.17 -14.51 -22.60
CA GLY A 88 -8.82 -15.67 -23.19
C GLY A 88 -10.03 -16.15 -22.40
N ILE A 89 -10.18 -15.78 -21.12
CA ILE A 89 -11.32 -16.23 -20.32
C ILE A 89 -12.64 -15.55 -20.68
N TYR A 90 -12.62 -14.43 -21.41
CA TYR A 90 -13.84 -13.67 -21.75
C TYR A 90 -13.96 -13.33 -23.24
N GLU A 91 -13.22 -14.03 -24.12
CA GLU A 91 -13.36 -14.06 -25.60
C GLU A 91 -14.00 -12.83 -26.29
N GLY A 92 -13.39 -11.65 -26.15
CA GLY A 92 -13.84 -10.44 -26.84
C GLY A 92 -14.92 -9.64 -26.11
N GLY A 93 -15.41 -10.13 -24.97
CA GLY A 93 -16.18 -9.35 -24.01
C GLY A 93 -15.40 -8.20 -23.40
N ASP A 94 -16.14 -7.38 -22.66
CA ASP A 94 -15.60 -6.34 -21.80
C ASP A 94 -15.67 -6.82 -20.35
N ILE A 95 -14.71 -6.40 -19.54
CA ILE A 95 -14.72 -6.66 -18.11
C ILE A 95 -14.90 -5.34 -17.36
N ASP A 96 -15.63 -5.42 -16.26
CA ASP A 96 -15.68 -4.42 -15.20
C ASP A 96 -15.01 -5.01 -13.96
N VAL A 97 -14.28 -4.16 -13.22
CA VAL A 97 -13.53 -4.59 -12.04
C VAL A 97 -13.86 -3.67 -10.89
N ALA A 98 -14.34 -4.27 -9.80
CA ALA A 98 -14.60 -3.60 -8.55
C ALA A 98 -13.71 -4.17 -7.43
N ILE A 99 -13.59 -3.40 -6.36
CA ILE A 99 -12.98 -3.86 -5.11
C ILE A 99 -14.01 -3.88 -3.98
N ASP A 100 -13.81 -4.77 -3.03
CA ASP A 100 -14.61 -4.90 -1.83
C ASP A 100 -13.70 -4.92 -0.60
N ASN A 101 -13.84 -3.89 0.23
CA ASN A 101 -13.04 -3.70 1.44
C ASN A 101 -13.78 -4.06 2.73
N ARG A 102 -14.99 -4.65 2.66
CA ARG A 102 -15.81 -4.92 3.86
C ARG A 102 -15.06 -5.74 4.92
N ASP A 103 -14.27 -6.71 4.48
CA ASP A 103 -13.47 -7.58 5.35
C ASP A 103 -11.97 -7.19 5.37
N SER A 104 -11.60 -6.13 4.63
CA SER A 104 -10.21 -5.68 4.55
C SER A 104 -9.73 -5.18 5.91
N LYS A 105 -8.55 -5.65 6.29
CA LYS A 105 -7.87 -5.22 7.51
C LYS A 105 -6.83 -4.13 7.24
N ILE A 106 -6.51 -3.85 5.98
CA ILE A 106 -5.46 -2.87 5.64
C ILE A 106 -5.93 -1.46 5.95
N LEU A 107 -5.04 -0.65 6.52
CA LEU A 107 -5.24 0.77 6.73
C LEU A 107 -4.08 1.56 6.11
N PRO A 108 -4.36 2.62 5.34
CA PRO A 108 -5.69 3.02 4.86
C PRO A 108 -6.23 2.07 3.76
N GLN A 109 -7.55 1.93 3.72
CA GLN A 109 -8.23 1.12 2.70
C GLN A 109 -8.17 1.79 1.32
N PHE A 110 -8.11 0.97 0.27
CA PHE A 110 -8.18 1.44 -1.12
C PHE A 110 -9.50 2.14 -1.41
N THR A 111 -9.46 3.31 -2.03
CA THR A 111 -10.66 4.08 -2.39
C THR A 111 -10.78 4.34 -3.89
N ALA A 112 -9.71 4.10 -4.65
CA ALA A 112 -9.71 4.25 -6.09
C ALA A 112 -10.55 3.15 -6.76
N ARG A 113 -11.18 3.49 -7.88
CA ARG A 113 -11.77 2.50 -8.78
C ARG A 113 -10.66 1.87 -9.63
N PRO A 114 -10.64 0.53 -9.76
CA PRO A 114 -9.73 -0.12 -10.69
C PRO A 114 -9.86 0.43 -12.12
N ARG A 115 -8.73 0.61 -12.80
CA ARG A 115 -8.65 0.96 -14.22
C ARG A 115 -8.27 -0.26 -15.03
N ILE A 116 -8.81 -0.34 -16.24
CA ILE A 116 -8.66 -1.50 -17.11
C ILE A 116 -8.07 -1.03 -18.43
N SER A 117 -6.97 -1.65 -18.86
CA SER A 117 -6.35 -1.41 -20.15
C SER A 117 -6.14 -2.74 -20.87
N LYS A 118 -6.78 -2.89 -22.03
CA LYS A 118 -6.54 -4.04 -22.90
C LYS A 118 -5.16 -3.89 -23.53
N ILE A 119 -4.22 -4.77 -23.19
CA ILE A 119 -2.94 -4.82 -23.89
C ILE A 119 -3.23 -5.51 -25.24
N PRO A 120 -2.90 -4.88 -26.39
CA PRO A 120 -3.25 -5.42 -27.69
C PRO A 120 -2.83 -6.89 -27.85
N VAL A 121 -3.72 -7.70 -28.44
CA VAL A 121 -3.59 -9.16 -28.66
C VAL A 121 -2.26 -9.55 -29.29
N ILE A 122 -1.67 -8.67 -30.10
CA ILE A 122 -0.36 -8.84 -30.75
C ILE A 122 0.84 -8.85 -29.78
N ALA A 123 0.64 -8.52 -28.50
CA ALA A 123 1.70 -8.59 -27.50
C ALA A 123 1.56 -9.79 -26.55
N ARG A 124 0.43 -10.04 -25.85
CA ARG A 124 0.38 -11.09 -24.80
C ARG A 124 -0.98 -11.73 -24.46
N GLY A 125 -2.11 -11.35 -25.05
CA GLY A 125 -3.41 -11.94 -24.67
C GLY A 125 -3.75 -11.76 -23.17
N LYS A 126 -3.34 -10.62 -22.60
CA LYS A 126 -3.56 -10.26 -21.21
C LYS A 126 -4.26 -8.91 -21.12
N THR A 127 -5.04 -8.72 -20.07
CA THR A 127 -5.63 -7.43 -19.70
C THR A 127 -4.99 -6.91 -18.44
N TYR A 128 -4.60 -5.64 -18.49
CA TYR A 128 -3.99 -4.96 -17.36
C TYR A 128 -5.08 -4.32 -16.49
N ILE A 129 -5.04 -4.64 -15.21
CA ILE A 129 -5.88 -4.06 -14.17
C ILE A 129 -4.95 -3.29 -13.23
N GLU A 130 -5.25 -2.01 -13.02
CA GLU A 130 -4.49 -1.14 -12.15
C GLU A 130 -5.38 -0.60 -11.03
N LEU A 131 -4.89 -0.62 -9.81
CA LEU A 131 -5.53 0.00 -8.65
C LEU A 131 -4.54 0.97 -7.99
N ASP A 132 -4.91 2.24 -7.99
CA ASP A 132 -4.15 3.26 -7.27
C ASP A 132 -4.20 3.02 -5.77
N GLY A 133 -3.13 3.40 -5.08
CA GLY A 133 -3.08 3.36 -3.63
C GLY A 133 -4.08 4.31 -2.99
N ALA A 134 -4.35 4.06 -1.71
CA ALA A 134 -5.18 4.93 -0.91
C ALA A 134 -4.52 6.31 -0.72
N ASN A 135 -5.34 7.35 -0.65
CA ASN A 135 -4.89 8.69 -0.28
C ASN A 135 -4.48 8.68 1.19
N VAL A 136 -3.21 8.95 1.46
CA VAL A 136 -2.64 8.95 2.81
C VAL A 136 -2.33 10.35 3.29
N SER A 137 -2.58 10.62 4.56
CA SER A 137 -2.14 11.86 5.21
C SER A 137 -0.61 11.90 5.23
N PRO A 138 0.03 13.06 4.97
CA PRO A 138 1.49 13.19 5.03
C PRO A 138 2.06 12.99 6.45
N PHE A 139 1.21 12.96 7.47
CA PHE A 139 1.58 12.70 8.87
C PHE A 139 1.30 11.26 9.31
N GLY A 140 1.16 10.33 8.36
CA GLY A 140 0.58 9.01 8.56
C GLY A 140 1.25 8.16 9.65
N ASN A 141 0.40 7.46 10.42
CA ASN A 141 0.80 6.28 11.17
C ASN A 141 0.56 5.08 10.25
N GLY A 142 1.63 4.46 9.76
CA GLY A 142 1.55 3.22 9.00
C GLY A 142 0.90 2.11 9.84
N MET A 143 0.47 1.04 9.16
CA MET A 143 -0.03 -0.16 9.81
C MET A 143 1.04 -1.24 9.83
N THR A 144 1.29 -1.85 10.99
CA THR A 144 2.11 -3.06 11.07
C THR A 144 1.42 -4.22 10.35
N ILE A 145 2.11 -4.86 9.41
CA ILE A 145 1.60 -6.02 8.66
C ILE A 145 1.80 -7.32 9.42
N GLU A 146 0.87 -8.27 9.23
CA GLU A 146 0.95 -9.60 9.85
C GLU A 146 2.12 -10.41 9.26
N LYS A 147 2.86 -11.10 10.15
CA LYS A 147 3.98 -12.01 9.79
C LYS A 147 3.54 -13.46 9.54
N VAL A 148 2.26 -13.76 9.75
CA VAL A 148 1.72 -15.12 9.72
C VAL A 148 0.78 -15.26 8.53
N GLU A 149 0.97 -16.31 7.74
CA GLU A 149 0.10 -16.65 6.61
C GLU A 149 -1.37 -16.83 7.05
N PRO A 150 -2.36 -16.34 6.27
CA PRO A 150 -2.25 -15.80 4.91
C PRO A 150 -1.76 -14.34 4.82
N GLY A 151 -1.48 -13.69 5.95
CA GLY A 151 -1.17 -12.28 6.06
C GLY A 151 -2.40 -11.39 6.22
N THR A 152 -2.19 -10.08 6.09
CA THR A 152 -3.23 -9.06 6.17
C THR A 152 -4.02 -8.99 4.85
N LEU A 153 -5.35 -9.14 4.93
CA LEU A 153 -6.25 -8.96 3.78
C LEU A 153 -6.24 -7.49 3.34
N MET A 154 -5.79 -7.24 2.11
CA MET A 154 -5.71 -5.92 1.50
C MET A 154 -7.05 -5.49 0.91
N THR A 155 -7.62 -6.30 0.03
CA THR A 155 -8.93 -6.07 -0.59
C THR A 155 -9.36 -7.32 -1.35
N ARG A 156 -10.65 -7.44 -1.63
CA ARG A 156 -11.19 -8.42 -2.57
C ARG A 156 -11.41 -7.78 -3.93
N PHE A 157 -10.93 -8.40 -4.98
CA PHE A 157 -11.26 -8.03 -6.35
C PHE A 157 -12.48 -8.81 -6.84
N ILE A 158 -13.33 -8.13 -7.58
CA ILE A 158 -14.53 -8.67 -8.21
C ILE A 158 -14.46 -8.30 -9.69
N ILE A 159 -14.30 -9.31 -10.55
CA ILE A 159 -14.30 -9.16 -12.00
C ILE A 159 -15.65 -9.63 -12.52
N THR A 160 -16.33 -8.77 -13.28
CA THR A 160 -17.57 -9.09 -13.99
C THR A 160 -17.37 -8.91 -15.48
N SER A 161 -17.65 -9.95 -16.26
CA SER A 161 -17.58 -9.91 -17.72
C SER A 161 -18.95 -9.63 -18.33
N SER A 162 -18.97 -8.97 -19.49
CA SER A 162 -20.19 -8.78 -20.30
C SER A 162 -20.68 -10.06 -20.98
N VAL A 163 -19.84 -11.10 -21.00
CA VAL A 163 -20.13 -12.45 -21.50
C VAL A 163 -19.74 -13.50 -20.45
N ASP A 164 -20.28 -14.71 -20.56
CA ASP A 164 -19.84 -15.82 -19.71
C ASP A 164 -18.36 -16.14 -19.92
N PHE A 165 -17.70 -16.60 -18.87
CA PHE A 165 -16.32 -17.04 -18.99
C PHE A 165 -16.22 -18.32 -19.80
N THR A 166 -15.21 -18.39 -20.67
CA THR A 166 -14.98 -19.54 -21.53
C THR A 166 -14.71 -20.80 -20.69
N ILE A 167 -15.44 -21.87 -20.99
CA ILE A 167 -15.26 -23.16 -20.32
C ILE A 167 -13.83 -23.70 -20.50
N ASN A 168 -13.29 -24.33 -19.45
CA ASN A 168 -11.93 -24.89 -19.43
C ASN A 168 -10.81 -23.86 -19.65
N THR A 169 -11.06 -22.58 -19.36
CA THR A 169 -10.01 -21.55 -19.31
C THR A 169 -9.65 -21.19 -17.88
N THR A 170 -8.42 -20.71 -17.68
CA THR A 170 -7.93 -20.27 -16.37
C THR A 170 -7.67 -18.76 -16.39
N PRO A 171 -8.04 -18.03 -15.33
CA PRO A 171 -7.85 -16.57 -15.28
C PRO A 171 -6.38 -16.16 -15.25
N ASP A 172 -5.49 -17.01 -14.74
CA ASP A 172 -4.02 -16.84 -14.77
C ASP A 172 -3.58 -15.39 -14.48
N ILE A 173 -3.77 -15.02 -13.20
CA ILE A 173 -3.60 -13.67 -12.69
C ILE A 173 -2.17 -13.49 -12.19
N GLU A 174 -1.46 -12.51 -12.74
CA GLU A 174 -0.05 -12.23 -12.44
C GLU A 174 0.15 -10.79 -11.98
N PHE A 175 1.12 -10.52 -11.10
CA PHE A 175 1.51 -9.15 -10.75
C PHE A 175 2.44 -8.54 -11.80
N THR A 176 2.26 -7.26 -12.16
CA THR A 176 3.14 -6.57 -13.13
C THR A 176 4.48 -6.07 -12.56
N GLY A 177 4.66 -6.10 -11.24
CA GLY A 177 5.87 -5.64 -10.54
C GLY A 177 6.72 -6.75 -9.92
N SER A 178 6.45 -8.02 -10.25
CA SER A 178 7.08 -9.17 -9.60
C SER A 178 8.45 -9.55 -10.17
N ASN A 179 8.88 -9.04 -11.34
CA ASN A 179 10.25 -9.25 -11.84
C ASN A 179 10.68 -8.21 -12.89
N MET A 180 11.64 -7.36 -12.52
CA MET A 180 12.89 -7.20 -13.26
C MET A 180 14.05 -7.33 -12.28
#